data_AF-A0ABD0ZXE1-F1
#
_entry.id   AF-A0ABD0ZXE1-F1
#
_cell.length_a   1.000
_cell.length_b   1.000
_cell.length_c   1.000
_cell.angle_alpha   90.00
_cell.angle_beta   90.00
_cell.angle_gamma   90.00
#
_symmetry.space_group_name_H-M   'P 1'
#
loop_
_entity.id
_entity.type
_entity.pdbx_description
1 polymer ?
#
loop_
_entity_poly.entity_id
_entity_poly.type
_entity_poly.pdbx_seq_one_letter_code
_entity_poly.pdbx_strand_id
1 'polypeptide(L)' 'MIFGFLQDIRRELGISLFGEKTQEETELPKIKKAYEKCRAPELVYTTRQTRSADEGQTTYYTCPNCGHRFTED' A
#
# COMPACT_ATOMS: atom_id res chain seq x y z
N MET A 1 12.06 40.64 9.54
CA MET A 1 13.21 39.77 9.86
C MET A 1 12.82 38.36 10.35
N ILE A 2 11.60 37.86 10.05
CA ILE A 2 11.13 36.52 10.47
C ILE A 2 10.97 35.56 9.27
N PHE A 3 10.92 36.08 8.04
CA PHE A 3 10.77 35.28 6.81
C PHE A 3 12.06 34.55 6.34
N GLY A 4 13.23 34.92 6.85
CA GLY A 4 14.49 34.25 6.50
C GLY A 4 14.76 32.98 7.32
N PHE A 5 14.30 32.94 8.56
CA PHE A 5 14.67 31.87 9.51
C PHE A 5 14.04 30.50 9.18
N LEU A 6 12.87 30.50 8.54
CA LEU A 6 12.18 29.25 8.18
C LEU A 6 12.81 28.55 6.96
N GLN A 7 13.47 29.29 6.07
CA GLN A 7 14.15 28.72 4.91
C GLN A 7 15.50 28.07 5.29
N ASP A 8 16.18 28.59 6.30
CA ASP A 8 17.47 28.05 6.77
C ASP A 8 17.31 26.67 7.46
N ILE A 9 16.24 26.43 8.23
CA ILE A 9 16.00 25.12 8.88
C ILE A 9 15.88 23.99 7.85
N ARG A 10 15.27 24.27 6.68
CA ARG A 10 15.12 23.28 5.59
C ARG A 10 16.45 22.89 4.93
N ARG A 11 17.45 23.76 4.97
CA ARG A 11 18.75 23.56 4.31
C ARG A 11 19.75 22.80 5.19
N GLU A 12 19.65 22.96 6.50
CA GLU A 12 20.46 22.25 7.50
C GLU A 12 20.04 20.78 7.68
N LEU A 13 18.76 20.46 7.50
CA LEU A 13 18.23 19.08 7.64
C LEU A 13 18.43 18.21 6.38
N GLY A 14 18.95 18.74 5.28
CA GLY A 14 19.26 17.96 4.08
C GLY A 14 18.07 17.23 3.44
N ILE A 15 16.83 17.61 3.79
CA ILE A 15 15.62 17.04 3.22
C ILE A 15 15.41 17.76 1.90
N SER A 16 16.12 17.31 0.86
CA SER A 16 15.66 17.51 -0.51
C SER A 16 14.23 17.00 -0.53
N LEU A 17 13.30 17.94 -0.64
CA LEU A 17 11.87 17.71 -0.70
C LEU A 17 11.68 16.55 -1.67
N PHE A 18 11.36 15.37 -1.11
CA PHE A 18 11.34 14.10 -1.81
C PHE A 18 10.68 14.36 -3.16
N GLY A 19 11.52 14.23 -4.19
CA GLY A 19 11.15 14.49 -5.57
C GLY A 19 9.85 13.77 -5.83
N GLU A 20 8.96 14.50 -6.49
CA GLU A 20 7.79 14.02 -7.23
C GLU A 20 7.29 12.66 -6.75
N LYS A 21 6.16 12.70 -6.06
CA LYS A 21 5.21 11.60 -5.93
C LYS A 21 5.02 10.98 -7.32
N THR A 22 5.93 10.08 -7.71
CA THR A 22 5.73 9.19 -8.83
C THR A 22 4.44 8.52 -8.46
N GLN A 23 3.46 8.71 -9.31
CA GLN A 23 2.27 7.90 -9.36
C GLN A 23 2.77 6.49 -9.66
N GLU A 24 3.36 5.83 -8.66
CA GLU A 24 3.28 4.40 -8.54
C GLU A 24 1.81 4.18 -8.25
N GLU A 25 1.04 4.13 -9.34
CA GLU A 25 -0.14 3.29 -9.42
C GLU A 25 0.26 2.02 -8.69
N THR A 26 -0.15 1.95 -7.43
CA THR A 26 0.33 0.94 -6.49
C THR A 26 -0.30 -0.31 -7.02
N GLU A 27 0.42 -1.04 -7.87
CA GLU A 27 -0.04 -2.24 -8.55
C GLU A 27 -0.25 -3.26 -7.46
N LEU A 28 -1.39 -3.16 -6.76
CA LEU A 28 -1.70 -4.01 -5.63
C LEU A 28 -1.52 -5.45 -6.12
N PRO A 29 -0.74 -6.28 -5.43
CA PRO A 29 -0.23 -7.49 -6.03
C PRO A 29 -1.41 -8.39 -6.39
N LYS A 30 -1.48 -8.69 -7.69
CA LYS A 30 -2.58 -9.46 -8.29
C LYS A 30 -2.17 -10.91 -8.39
N ILE A 31 -3.01 -11.80 -7.92
CA ILE A 31 -2.84 -13.25 -8.02
C ILE A 31 -3.86 -13.83 -9.00
N LYS A 32 -3.41 -14.75 -9.86
CA LYS A 32 -4.27 -15.49 -10.81
C LYS A 32 -5.05 -16.61 -10.11
N LYS A 33 -5.80 -16.28 -9.06
CA LYS A 33 -6.66 -17.22 -8.32
C LYS A 33 -8.10 -17.02 -8.80
N ALA A 34 -8.66 -18.03 -9.44
CA ALA A 34 -10.02 -17.97 -9.95
C ALA A 34 -11.02 -17.97 -8.78
N TYR A 35 -11.80 -16.91 -8.64
CA TYR A 35 -12.88 -16.89 -7.66
C TYR A 35 -14.11 -17.60 -8.22
N GLU A 36 -14.44 -18.78 -7.69
CA GLU A 36 -15.51 -19.66 -8.21
C GLU A 36 -16.86 -18.96 -8.35
N LYS A 37 -17.18 -18.00 -7.46
CA LYS A 37 -18.47 -17.29 -7.50
C LYS A 37 -18.54 -16.16 -8.54
N CYS A 38 -17.42 -15.59 -8.96
CA CYS A 38 -17.40 -14.42 -9.86
C CYS A 38 -16.64 -14.64 -11.16
N ARG A 39 -15.98 -15.80 -11.34
CA ARG A 39 -15.14 -16.12 -12.51
C ARG A 39 -14.11 -15.01 -12.83
N ALA A 40 -13.65 -14.30 -11.81
CA ALA A 40 -12.59 -13.32 -11.97
C ALA A 40 -11.26 -14.08 -12.24
N PRO A 41 -10.50 -13.71 -13.29
CA PRO A 41 -9.22 -14.36 -13.59
C PRO A 41 -8.10 -13.93 -12.62
N GLU A 42 -8.28 -12.76 -11.98
CA GLU A 42 -7.33 -12.15 -11.06
C GLU A 42 -8.02 -11.67 -9.78
N LEU A 43 -7.35 -11.86 -8.65
CA LEU A 43 -7.71 -11.36 -7.33
C LEU A 43 -6.59 -10.46 -6.84
N VAL A 44 -6.93 -9.41 -6.12
CA VAL A 44 -5.94 -8.53 -5.48
C VAL A 44 -5.68 -9.06 -4.08
N TYR A 45 -4.43 -9.35 -3.72
CA TYR A 45 -4.09 -9.68 -2.34
C TYR A 45 -3.36 -8.52 -1.68
N THR A 46 -3.58 -8.33 -0.39
CA THR A 46 -2.89 -7.35 0.42
C THR A 46 -2.58 -7.98 1.75
N THR A 47 -1.32 -7.90 2.16
CA THR A 47 -0.89 -8.49 3.41
C THR A 47 -0.79 -7.38 4.45
N ARG A 48 -1.44 -7.56 5.61
CA ARG A 48 -1.39 -6.58 6.70
C ARG A 48 -1.05 -7.27 8.01
N GLN A 49 -0.09 -6.68 8.70
CA GLN A 49 0.27 -7.08 10.06
C GLN A 49 -0.76 -6.47 11.01
N THR A 50 -1.58 -7.31 11.64
CA THR A 50 -2.59 -6.90 12.62
C THR A 50 -2.13 -7.08 14.06
N ARG A 51 -1.03 -7.81 14.27
CA ARG A 51 -0.43 -8.14 15.58
C ARG A 51 1.09 -8.03 15.52
N SER A 52 1.75 -8.04 16.68
CA SER A 52 3.21 -7.99 16.81
C SER A 52 3.88 -9.01 15.89
N ALA A 53 5.14 -8.76 15.51
CA ALA A 53 5.87 -9.51 14.48
C ALA A 53 5.98 -11.04 14.67
N ASP A 54 5.52 -11.57 15.80
CA ASP A 54 5.64 -12.95 16.24
C ASP A 54 4.57 -13.89 15.67
N GLU A 55 3.44 -13.39 15.18
CA GLU A 55 2.30 -14.24 14.78
C GLU A 55 1.89 -14.12 13.29
N GLY A 56 2.85 -13.84 12.41
CA GLY A 56 2.65 -13.88 10.96
C GLY A 56 1.73 -12.79 10.39
N GLN A 57 1.77 -12.64 9.08
CA GLN A 57 1.01 -11.62 8.36
C GLN A 57 -0.31 -12.17 7.82
N THR A 58 -1.42 -11.49 8.14
CA THR A 58 -2.73 -11.88 7.58
C THR A 58 -2.82 -11.43 6.13
N THR A 59 -3.13 -12.37 5.24
CA THR A 59 -3.34 -12.09 3.82
C THR A 59 -4.82 -11.86 3.54
N TYR A 60 -5.15 -10.68 3.03
CA TYR A 60 -6.48 -10.27 2.63
C TYR A 60 -6.59 -10.36 1.11
N TYR A 61 -7.57 -11.12 0.62
CA TYR A 61 -7.90 -11.20 -0.80
C TYR A 61 -9.14 -10.37 -1.09
N THR A 62 -9.07 -9.55 -2.13
CA THR A 62 -10.16 -8.69 -2.62
C THR A 62 -10.40 -8.98 -4.09
N CYS A 63 -11.64 -9.31 -4.44
CA CYS A 63 -12.02 -9.48 -5.83
C CYS A 63 -12.31 -8.13 -6.49
N PRO A 64 -11.58 -7.73 -7.55
CA PRO A 64 -11.84 -6.48 -8.24
C PRO A 64 -13.16 -6.51 -9.05
N ASN A 65 -13.66 -7.70 -9.40
CA ASN A 65 -14.86 -7.86 -10.22
C ASN A 65 -16.17 -7.75 -9.40
N CYS A 66 -16.21 -8.33 -8.19
CA CYS A 66 -17.41 -8.28 -7.32
C CYS A 66 -17.24 -7.49 -6.02
N GLY A 67 -16.03 -7.05 -5.68
CA GLY A 67 -15.74 -6.37 -4.41
C GLY A 67 -15.76 -7.26 -3.17
N HIS A 68 -15.89 -8.58 -3.33
CA HIS A 68 -15.87 -9.52 -2.20
C HIS A 68 -14.47 -9.60 -1.58
N ARG A 69 -14.39 -9.46 -0.25
CA ARG A 69 -13.13 -9.47 0.50
C ARG A 69 -13.13 -10.59 1.54
N PHE A 70 -12.07 -11.38 1.59
CA PHE A 70 -11.91 -12.50 2.52
C PHE A 70 -10.45 -12.60 2.99
N THR A 71 -10.24 -13.20 4.15
CA THR A 71 -8.92 -13.43 4.76
C THR A 71 -8.57 -14.91 4.73
N GLU A 72 -7.32 -15.23 4.45
CA GLU A 72 -6.74 -16.56 4.64
C GLU A 72 -5.79 -16.45 5.85
N ASP A 73 -5.99 -17.31 6.86
CA ASP A 73 -5.13 -17.45 8.05
C ASP A 73 -3.99 -18.44 7.74
#